data_AF-A0A7Y0HXH8-F1
#
_entry.id   AF-A0A7Y0HXH8-F1
#
_cell.length_a   1.000
_cell.length_b   1.000
_cell.length_c   1.000
_cell.angle_alpha   90.00
_cell.angle_beta   90.00
_cell.angle_gamma   90.00
#
_symmetry.space_group_name_H-M   'P 1'
#
loop_
_entity.id
_entity.type
_entity.pdbx_description
1 polymer ?
#
loop_
_entity_poly.entity_id
_entity_poly.type
_entity_poly.pdbx_seq_one_letter_code
_entity_poly.pdbx_strand_id
1 'polypeptide(L)'
;MPPNTQQEGIELGEFKNKSKPKRLACAIAAAVAATALAFAPAAAYADMQGVDVSNWQCGADIYDMQADFVVVGTTWGTGQVHNPANCISWGVNQDANRMLADAQASGKKIGIYHYAMGGNPEAEADFFYRNTSNYVRHAVLALDWEADDNPAFGDWDWVRRFMNRMVELTGGVYPMLYTAPMAGTVPQDLRDRYGLWIAQYANMDSTGYQSAPWMIGAYGEAMRQYSGNGVVNTWSPIDLNLFRGEGWQWDLYADPSSGAAPSAPATTPSAPASTPASQSGGISHTMQWGETIWGLAVQYDAWPLSAWHTPSGDINRYWVGDVVTYNGGG
;
A
#
# COMPACT_ATOMS: atom_id res chain seq x y z
N MET A 1 24.39 -72.00 -65.25
CA MET A 1 24.87 -73.10 -64.38
C MET A 1 24.42 -72.80 -62.95
N PRO A 2 23.99 -73.80 -62.15
CA PRO A 2 23.96 -73.73 -60.66
C PRO A 2 25.40 -73.90 -60.09
N PRO A 3 25.68 -73.99 -58.77
CA PRO A 3 24.85 -73.89 -57.53
C PRO A 3 25.10 -72.57 -56.75
N ASN A 4 24.46 -72.15 -55.65
CA ASN A 4 23.81 -72.74 -54.45
C ASN A 4 24.74 -73.11 -53.26
N THR A 5 24.75 -72.29 -52.19
CA THR A 5 25.23 -72.69 -50.85
C THR A 5 24.52 -71.95 -49.68
N GLN A 6 23.54 -72.63 -49.07
CA GLN A 6 23.18 -72.69 -47.63
C GLN A 6 22.78 -71.44 -46.80
N GLN A 7 22.12 -71.72 -45.67
CA GLN A 7 21.56 -70.82 -44.65
C GLN A 7 22.15 -71.19 -43.27
N GLU A 8 22.09 -70.28 -42.29
CA GLU A 8 21.55 -70.57 -40.93
C GLU A 8 21.35 -69.27 -40.11
N GLY A 9 20.57 -69.35 -39.02
CA GLY A 9 20.39 -68.28 -38.01
C GLY A 9 21.36 -68.46 -36.82
N ILE A 10 21.24 -67.76 -35.68
CA ILE A 10 20.26 -66.77 -35.20
C ILE A 10 21.02 -65.73 -34.32
N GLU A 11 20.53 -64.89 -33.37
CA GLU A 11 19.25 -64.78 -32.65
C GLU A 11 18.82 -63.31 -32.36
N LEU A 12 19.20 -62.72 -31.22
CA LEU A 12 18.55 -61.51 -30.66
C LEU A 12 19.50 -60.53 -29.96
N GLY A 13 19.12 -59.25 -29.97
CA GLY A 13 19.69 -58.19 -29.12
C GLY A 13 18.75 -57.00 -28.99
N GLU A 14 18.02 -56.88 -27.87
CA GLU A 14 17.19 -55.69 -27.59
C GLU A 14 18.05 -54.42 -27.46
N PHE A 15 17.66 -53.33 -28.12
CA PHE A 15 17.95 -51.98 -27.63
C PHE A 15 16.70 -51.11 -27.59
N LYS A 16 16.33 -50.70 -26.38
CA LYS A 16 15.03 -50.10 -26.06
C LYS A 16 14.89 -48.67 -26.60
N ASN A 17 13.76 -48.42 -27.25
CA ASN A 17 13.34 -47.11 -27.76
C ASN A 17 13.29 -46.06 -26.62
N LYS A 18 14.12 -45.00 -26.69
CA LYS A 18 14.13 -43.89 -25.73
C LYS A 18 13.39 -42.68 -26.30
N SER A 19 12.15 -42.49 -25.88
CA SER A 19 11.30 -41.37 -26.30
C SER A 19 11.82 -40.01 -25.81
N LYS A 20 11.86 -39.02 -26.73
CA LYS A 20 12.09 -37.59 -26.39
C LYS A 20 11.30 -36.61 -27.29
N PRO A 21 10.02 -36.34 -27.00
CA PRO A 21 9.34 -35.14 -27.48
C PRO A 21 8.84 -34.27 -26.30
N LYS A 22 9.72 -33.89 -25.35
CA LYS A 22 9.37 -33.01 -24.22
C LYS A 22 10.06 -31.63 -24.21
N ARG A 23 11.08 -31.38 -25.04
CA ARG A 23 11.81 -30.10 -25.04
C ARG A 23 11.24 -29.03 -25.99
N LEU A 24 10.57 -29.41 -27.08
CA LEU A 24 10.04 -28.44 -28.04
C LEU A 24 8.73 -27.78 -27.54
N ALA A 25 7.88 -28.52 -26.85
CA ALA A 25 6.62 -28.00 -26.30
C ALA A 25 6.81 -26.88 -25.26
N CYS A 26 7.84 -26.98 -24.40
CA CYS A 26 8.17 -25.92 -23.43
C CYS A 26 8.57 -24.60 -24.09
N ALA A 27 9.27 -24.63 -25.24
CA ALA A 27 9.74 -23.42 -25.91
C ALA A 27 8.58 -22.58 -26.48
N ILE A 28 7.54 -23.24 -27.01
CA ILE A 28 6.38 -22.56 -27.59
C ILE A 28 5.48 -21.97 -26.49
N ALA A 29 5.28 -22.70 -25.38
CA ALA A 29 4.50 -22.21 -24.24
C ALA A 29 5.10 -20.92 -23.63
N ALA A 30 6.43 -20.84 -23.52
CA ALA A 30 7.12 -19.66 -22.97
C ALA A 30 6.94 -18.40 -23.84
N ALA A 31 6.94 -18.55 -25.17
CA ALA A 31 6.79 -17.42 -26.11
C ALA A 31 5.37 -16.80 -26.08
N VAL A 32 4.34 -17.61 -25.89
CA VAL A 32 2.95 -17.11 -25.79
C VAL A 32 2.73 -16.38 -24.46
N ALA A 33 3.29 -16.89 -23.35
CA ALA A 33 3.21 -16.23 -22.05
C ALA A 33 3.92 -14.86 -22.04
N ALA A 34 5.10 -14.75 -22.67
CA ALA A 34 5.87 -13.51 -22.72
C ALA A 34 5.13 -12.38 -23.47
N THR A 35 4.41 -12.70 -24.55
CA THR A 35 3.66 -11.69 -25.33
C THR A 35 2.37 -11.25 -24.64
N ALA A 36 1.72 -12.13 -23.86
CA ALA A 36 0.50 -11.81 -23.12
C ALA A 36 0.74 -10.82 -21.96
N LEU A 37 1.91 -10.91 -21.30
CA LEU A 37 2.28 -10.00 -20.20
C LEU A 37 2.64 -8.58 -20.64
N ALA A 38 2.90 -8.35 -21.94
CA ALA A 38 3.21 -7.02 -22.48
C ALA A 38 1.98 -6.14 -22.74
N PHE A 39 0.78 -6.73 -22.75
CA PHE A 39 -0.49 -6.04 -23.03
C PHE A 39 -1.63 -6.44 -22.07
N ALA A 40 -1.30 -7.01 -20.91
CA ALA A 40 -2.18 -6.84 -19.77
C ALA A 40 -2.28 -5.33 -19.49
N PRO A 41 -3.48 -4.72 -19.37
CA PRO A 41 -3.55 -3.43 -18.71
C PRO A 41 -2.93 -3.61 -17.32
N ALA A 42 -2.09 -2.67 -16.90
CA ALA A 42 -1.71 -2.63 -15.48
C ALA A 42 -3.01 -2.60 -14.68
N ALA A 43 -3.20 -3.58 -13.78
CA ALA A 43 -4.38 -3.61 -12.95
C ALA A 43 -4.48 -2.26 -12.26
N ALA A 44 -5.60 -1.57 -12.45
CA ALA A 44 -5.86 -0.31 -11.78
C ALA A 44 -6.19 -0.61 -10.32
N TYR A 45 -5.14 -0.94 -9.54
CA TYR A 45 -5.21 -1.04 -8.10
C TYR A 45 -5.85 0.23 -7.58
N ALA A 46 -6.83 0.09 -6.69
CA ALA A 46 -7.42 1.24 -6.02
C ALA A 46 -6.41 1.78 -5.00
N ASP A 47 -5.54 2.70 -5.45
CA ASP A 47 -4.59 3.43 -4.61
C ASP A 47 -5.36 4.13 -3.48
N MET A 48 -5.07 3.76 -2.24
CA MET A 48 -5.76 4.26 -1.05
C MET A 48 -5.31 5.68 -0.68
N GLN A 49 -6.26 6.54 -0.33
CA GLN A 49 -6.00 7.86 0.25
C GLN A 49 -5.92 7.74 1.77
N GLY A 50 -4.97 8.42 2.40
CA GLY A 50 -4.84 8.40 3.84
C GLY A 50 -4.13 9.60 4.40
N VAL A 51 -4.00 9.58 5.71
CA VAL A 51 -3.28 10.61 6.47
C VAL A 51 -2.18 9.97 7.29
N ASP A 52 -1.20 10.77 7.67
CA ASP A 52 -0.45 10.52 8.89
C ASP A 52 -0.69 11.64 9.91
N VAL A 53 -0.60 11.27 11.18
CA VAL A 53 -0.90 12.14 12.32
C VAL A 53 0.06 11.85 13.46
N SER A 54 0.47 12.89 14.16
CA SER A 54 1.45 12.83 15.24
C SER A 54 0.85 13.32 16.55
N ASN A 55 1.69 13.48 17.56
CA ASN A 55 1.32 14.16 18.80
C ASN A 55 0.94 15.65 18.57
N TRP A 56 1.36 16.28 17.46
CA TRP A 56 0.91 17.63 17.06
C TRP A 56 -0.58 17.69 16.72
N GLN A 57 -1.15 16.61 16.20
CA GLN A 57 -2.58 16.46 15.90
C GLN A 57 -3.38 15.90 17.09
N CYS A 58 -2.90 16.06 18.33
CA CYS A 58 -3.60 15.58 19.53
C CYS A 58 -5.03 16.13 19.62
N GLY A 59 -6.00 15.25 19.91
CA GLY A 59 -7.43 15.58 19.88
C GLY A 59 -8.06 15.53 18.48
N ALA A 60 -7.34 15.13 17.43
CA ALA A 60 -7.90 14.92 16.09
C ALA A 60 -9.09 13.96 16.11
N ASP A 61 -10.15 14.31 15.39
CA ASP A 61 -11.33 13.46 15.20
C ASP A 61 -11.05 12.41 14.11
N ILE A 62 -10.27 11.39 14.47
CA ILE A 62 -9.84 10.33 13.57
C ILE A 62 -11.01 9.39 13.19
N TYR A 63 -12.10 9.40 13.95
CA TYR A 63 -13.28 8.58 13.65
C TYR A 63 -14.02 9.11 12.41
N ASP A 64 -14.46 10.38 12.45
CA ASP A 64 -15.19 10.99 11.34
C ASP A 64 -14.28 11.49 10.20
N MET A 65 -12.96 11.62 10.42
CA MET A 65 -11.99 11.98 9.37
C MET A 65 -12.12 11.05 8.14
N GLN A 66 -12.34 11.64 6.96
CA GLN A 66 -12.41 10.91 5.69
C GLN A 66 -11.01 10.42 5.29
N ALA A 67 -10.74 9.12 5.41
CA ALA A 67 -9.47 8.47 5.01
C ALA A 67 -9.64 6.95 4.93
N ASP A 68 -8.95 6.27 4.01
CA ASP A 68 -8.90 4.81 3.93
C ASP A 68 -7.89 4.22 4.94
N PHE A 69 -6.84 4.98 5.26
CA PHE A 69 -5.85 4.64 6.27
C PHE A 69 -5.36 5.81 7.11
N VAL A 70 -4.81 5.51 8.28
CA VAL A 70 -4.16 6.46 9.20
C VAL A 70 -2.83 5.86 9.69
N VAL A 71 -1.72 6.57 9.52
CA VAL A 71 -0.44 6.24 10.17
C VAL A 71 -0.23 7.15 11.38
N VAL A 72 0.00 6.58 12.56
CA VAL A 72 0.12 7.35 13.80
C VAL A 72 1.56 7.40 14.29
N GLY A 73 2.08 8.61 14.52
CA GLY A 73 3.35 8.82 15.20
C GLY A 73 3.25 8.38 16.66
N THR A 74 3.99 7.33 17.02
CA THR A 74 3.88 6.69 18.35
C THR A 74 5.03 7.06 19.27
N THR A 75 6.25 7.11 18.75
CA THR A 75 7.47 7.17 19.57
C THR A 75 8.59 7.99 18.92
N TRP A 76 9.37 8.67 19.77
CA TRP A 76 10.49 9.54 19.40
C TRP A 76 11.74 9.16 20.20
N GLY A 77 12.75 8.63 19.51
CA GLY A 77 14.02 8.26 20.12
C GLY A 77 13.90 7.24 21.26
N THR A 78 14.57 7.48 22.38
CA THR A 78 14.62 6.55 23.54
C THR A 78 13.90 7.06 24.79
N GLY A 79 13.12 8.13 24.66
CA GLY A 79 12.34 8.72 25.74
C GLY A 79 12.71 10.15 26.14
N GLN A 80 13.64 10.79 25.42
CA GLN A 80 14.13 12.13 25.73
C GLN A 80 13.12 13.28 25.48
N VAL A 81 12.09 13.07 24.66
CA VAL A 81 11.12 14.13 24.30
C VAL A 81 9.96 14.20 25.30
N HIS A 82 9.67 15.39 25.82
CA HIS A 82 8.51 15.60 26.68
C HIS A 82 7.93 17.00 26.46
N ASN A 83 6.69 17.07 25.97
CA ASN A 83 5.91 18.29 25.84
C ASN A 83 4.42 17.94 26.05
N PRO A 84 3.85 18.19 27.24
CA PRO A 84 2.47 17.84 27.53
C PRO A 84 1.45 18.74 26.80
N ALA A 85 1.88 19.87 26.23
CA ALA A 85 0.99 20.77 25.48
C ALA A 85 0.65 20.25 24.06
N ASN A 86 1.47 19.34 23.51
CA ASN A 86 1.16 18.57 22.30
C ASN A 86 1.27 17.06 22.60
N CYS A 87 0.78 16.62 23.77
CA CYS A 87 0.51 15.22 24.12
C CYS A 87 1.67 14.21 23.98
N ILE A 88 2.94 14.64 23.94
CA ILE A 88 4.10 13.73 23.99
C ILE A 88 4.73 13.71 25.37
N SER A 89 4.97 12.52 25.91
CA SER A 89 5.58 12.34 27.22
C SER A 89 6.56 11.18 27.21
N TRP A 90 7.80 11.44 27.64
CA TRP A 90 8.90 10.46 27.67
C TRP A 90 9.05 9.71 26.34
N GLY A 91 9.06 10.46 25.23
CA GLY A 91 9.19 9.95 23.87
C GLY A 91 8.00 9.14 23.36
N VAL A 92 6.82 9.20 24.00
CA VAL A 92 5.61 8.47 23.58
C VAL A 92 4.43 9.44 23.38
N ASN A 93 3.76 9.37 22.23
CA ASN A 93 2.49 10.07 21.98
C ASN A 93 1.38 9.44 22.84
N GLN A 94 0.84 10.23 23.78
CA GLN A 94 -0.17 9.76 24.74
C GLN A 94 -1.57 9.60 24.11
N ASP A 95 -1.83 10.23 22.96
CA ASP A 95 -3.12 10.17 22.25
C ASP A 95 -3.14 9.07 21.17
N ALA A 96 -2.00 8.46 20.86
CA ALA A 96 -1.86 7.48 19.78
C ALA A 96 -2.82 6.29 19.92
N ASN A 97 -3.01 5.77 21.14
CA ASN A 97 -3.95 4.66 21.39
C ASN A 97 -5.40 5.02 21.08
N ARG A 98 -5.80 6.30 21.28
CA ARG A 98 -7.14 6.78 20.90
C ARG A 98 -7.22 6.93 19.38
N MET A 99 -6.25 7.59 18.75
CA MET A 99 -6.19 7.75 17.29
C MET A 99 -6.29 6.41 16.55
N LEU A 100 -5.56 5.39 17.02
CA LEU A 100 -5.59 4.05 16.45
C LEU A 100 -6.92 3.32 16.71
N ALA A 101 -7.49 3.46 17.91
CA ALA A 101 -8.80 2.87 18.22
C ALA A 101 -9.94 3.52 17.42
N ASP A 102 -9.93 4.85 17.26
CA ASP A 102 -10.89 5.61 16.46
C ASP A 102 -10.79 5.23 14.98
N ALA A 103 -9.57 5.08 14.45
CA ALA A 103 -9.32 4.60 13.09
C ALA A 103 -9.87 3.17 12.88
N GLN A 104 -9.59 2.23 13.80
CA GLN A 104 -10.11 0.86 13.74
C GLN A 104 -11.63 0.78 13.90
N ALA A 105 -12.21 1.57 14.79
CA ALA A 105 -13.66 1.62 15.02
C ALA A 105 -14.41 2.27 13.84
N SER A 106 -13.73 3.17 13.10
CA SER A 106 -14.15 3.70 11.81
C SER A 106 -13.52 2.95 10.64
N GLY A 107 -13.27 1.64 10.76
CA GLY A 107 -12.97 0.72 9.65
C GLY A 107 -11.68 0.97 8.86
N LYS A 108 -10.88 1.97 9.21
CA LYS A 108 -9.68 2.37 8.48
C LYS A 108 -8.56 1.36 8.68
N LYS A 109 -7.67 1.25 7.69
CA LYS A 109 -6.39 0.59 7.89
C LYS A 109 -5.49 1.44 8.80
N ILE A 110 -4.68 0.79 9.63
CA ILE A 110 -3.79 1.49 10.56
C ILE A 110 -2.32 1.22 10.27
N GLY A 111 -1.50 2.25 10.52
CA GLY A 111 -0.05 2.18 10.59
C GLY A 111 0.47 2.92 11.82
N ILE A 112 1.72 2.66 12.18
CA ILE A 112 2.42 3.32 13.29
C ILE A 112 3.87 3.60 12.92
N TYR A 113 4.36 4.79 13.26
CA TYR A 113 5.75 5.17 13.01
C TYR A 113 6.54 5.52 14.27
N HIS A 114 7.87 5.46 14.12
CA HIS A 114 8.88 5.88 15.07
C HIS A 114 9.78 6.96 14.47
N TYR A 115 9.81 8.15 15.05
CA TYR A 115 10.68 9.26 14.65
C TYR A 115 12.10 9.02 15.18
N ALA A 116 13.05 8.84 14.27
CA ALA A 116 14.47 8.65 14.60
C ALA A 116 15.09 9.92 15.18
N MET A 117 15.77 9.79 16.32
CA MET A 117 16.51 10.90 16.95
C MET A 117 18.03 10.69 16.91
N GLY A 118 18.51 9.83 16.01
CA GLY A 118 19.93 9.62 15.73
C GLY A 118 20.76 9.11 16.90
N GLY A 119 20.13 8.50 17.91
CA GLY A 119 20.80 7.86 19.03
C GLY A 119 21.35 6.49 18.66
N ASN A 120 21.16 5.49 19.54
CA ASN A 120 21.53 4.12 19.21
C ASN A 120 20.36 3.42 18.46
N PRO A 121 20.56 2.91 17.23
CA PRO A 121 19.47 2.38 16.42
C PRO A 121 18.81 1.14 17.02
N GLU A 122 19.57 0.28 17.73
CA GLU A 122 18.99 -0.87 18.41
C GLU A 122 18.12 -0.46 19.61
N ALA A 123 18.53 0.55 20.37
CA ALA A 123 17.78 1.08 21.50
C ALA A 123 16.51 1.85 21.08
N GLU A 124 16.54 2.55 19.94
CA GLU A 124 15.36 3.21 19.36
C GLU A 124 14.36 2.18 18.82
N ALA A 125 14.82 1.10 18.17
CA ALA A 125 13.96 -0.02 17.77
C ALA A 125 13.39 -0.79 18.98
N ASP A 126 14.20 -1.08 20.00
CA ASP A 126 13.74 -1.68 21.26
C ASP A 126 12.73 -0.76 21.99
N PHE A 127 12.89 0.56 21.89
CA PHE A 127 11.96 1.54 22.47
C PHE A 127 10.63 1.58 21.70
N PHE A 128 10.66 1.62 20.37
CA PHE A 128 9.46 1.53 19.54
C PHE A 128 8.67 0.26 19.85
N TYR A 129 9.29 -0.91 19.66
CA TYR A 129 8.66 -2.21 19.86
C TYR A 129 8.10 -2.39 21.28
N ARG A 130 8.82 -1.96 22.32
CA ARG A 130 8.32 -2.07 23.71
C ARG A 130 7.02 -1.28 23.93
N ASN A 131 6.84 -0.15 23.25
CA ASN A 131 5.65 0.68 23.37
C ASN A 131 4.52 0.29 22.40
N THR A 132 4.80 -0.47 21.33
CA THR A 132 3.83 -0.73 20.25
C THR A 132 3.67 -2.20 19.83
N SER A 133 4.32 -3.14 20.52
CA SER A 133 4.31 -4.59 20.19
C SER A 133 2.91 -5.21 20.03
N ASN A 134 1.88 -4.65 20.65
CA ASN A 134 0.48 -5.06 20.49
C ASN A 134 -0.15 -4.72 19.12
N TYR A 135 0.52 -3.91 18.30
CA TYR A 135 0.11 -3.55 16.93
C TYR A 135 0.91 -4.29 15.85
N VAL A 136 1.93 -5.06 16.22
CA VAL A 136 2.71 -5.89 15.28
C VAL A 136 1.78 -6.94 14.65
N ARG A 137 1.81 -7.06 13.31
CA ARG A 137 0.85 -7.86 12.50
C ARG A 137 -0.60 -7.36 12.49
N HIS A 138 -0.84 -6.15 13.01
CA HIS A 138 -2.15 -5.49 12.99
C HIS A 138 -2.10 -4.06 12.42
N ALA A 139 -0.90 -3.47 12.36
CA ALA A 139 -0.62 -2.18 11.74
C ALA A 139 0.63 -2.27 10.87
N VAL A 140 0.70 -1.44 9.82
CA VAL A 140 1.97 -1.20 9.10
C VAL A 140 2.94 -0.51 10.04
N LEU A 141 4.16 -1.03 10.15
CA LEU A 141 5.23 -0.40 10.92
C LEU A 141 6.02 0.54 9.99
N ALA A 142 6.48 1.69 10.50
CA ALA A 142 7.41 2.56 9.77
C ALA A 142 8.53 3.11 10.65
N LEU A 143 9.71 3.28 10.05
CA LEU A 143 10.77 4.14 10.54
C LEU A 143 10.63 5.50 9.84
N ASP A 144 10.51 6.55 10.63
CA ASP A 144 10.54 7.93 10.18
C ASP A 144 11.98 8.47 10.28
N TRP A 145 12.55 8.82 9.12
CA TRP A 145 13.96 9.16 8.93
C TRP A 145 14.09 10.54 8.25
N GLU A 146 14.08 11.57 9.09
CA GLU A 146 14.25 12.98 8.72
C GLU A 146 15.53 13.59 9.31
N ALA A 147 15.76 14.89 9.04
CA ALA A 147 17.01 15.59 9.35
C ALA A 147 17.01 16.40 10.66
N ASP A 148 15.87 16.96 11.05
CA ASP A 148 15.83 18.15 11.92
C ASP A 148 16.32 17.89 13.35
N ASP A 149 15.75 16.89 14.04
CA ASP A 149 16.18 16.45 15.38
C ASP A 149 17.08 15.18 15.34
N ASN A 150 17.67 14.87 14.18
CA ASN A 150 18.37 13.61 13.91
C ASN A 150 19.84 13.80 13.51
N PRO A 151 20.80 13.80 14.46
CA PRO A 151 22.22 13.95 14.18
C PRO A 151 22.86 12.77 13.42
N ALA A 152 22.14 11.67 13.20
CA ALA A 152 22.60 10.54 12.38
C ALA A 152 22.08 10.59 10.93
N PHE A 153 21.29 11.61 10.55
CA PHE A 153 20.65 11.66 9.23
C PHE A 153 21.66 11.53 8.07
N GLY A 154 21.34 10.62 7.13
CA GLY A 154 22.23 10.20 6.06
C GLY A 154 23.12 8.97 6.36
N ASP A 155 23.20 8.52 7.62
CA ASP A 155 23.82 7.24 7.96
C ASP A 155 22.88 6.05 7.62
N TRP A 156 23.13 5.42 6.47
CA TRP A 156 22.40 4.23 6.06
C TRP A 156 22.80 2.95 6.83
N ASP A 157 23.86 2.93 7.63
CA ASP A 157 24.14 1.82 8.56
C ASP A 157 23.22 1.91 9.79
N TRP A 158 23.01 3.12 10.31
CA TRP A 158 22.00 3.39 11.35
C TRP A 158 20.62 2.84 10.95
N VAL A 159 20.15 3.22 9.74
CA VAL A 159 18.88 2.74 9.19
C VAL A 159 18.83 1.22 9.05
N ARG A 160 19.90 0.59 8.51
CA ARG A 160 19.98 -0.88 8.42
C ARG A 160 19.86 -1.54 9.79
N ARG A 161 20.51 -0.99 10.81
CA ARG A 161 20.53 -1.56 12.16
C ARG A 161 19.18 -1.44 12.86
N PHE A 162 18.52 -0.28 12.78
CA PHE A 162 17.15 -0.12 13.28
C PHE A 162 16.20 -1.10 12.58
N MET A 163 16.24 -1.15 11.25
CA MET A 163 15.33 -1.97 10.45
C MET A 163 15.55 -3.47 10.67
N ASN A 164 16.81 -3.93 10.68
CA ASN A 164 17.13 -5.32 11.02
C ASN A 164 16.64 -5.65 12.45
N ARG A 165 16.82 -4.74 13.42
CA ARG A 165 16.38 -4.96 14.80
C ARG A 165 14.86 -5.05 14.93
N MET A 166 14.11 -4.23 14.20
CA MET A 166 12.64 -4.38 14.12
C MET A 166 12.21 -5.70 13.47
N VAL A 167 12.90 -6.16 12.42
CA VAL A 167 12.66 -7.47 11.80
C VAL A 167 12.92 -8.63 12.78
N GLU A 168 13.96 -8.55 13.62
CA GLU A 168 14.21 -9.50 14.72
C GLU A 168 13.06 -9.50 15.75
N LEU A 169 12.75 -8.33 16.32
CA LEU A 169 11.79 -8.17 17.42
C LEU A 169 10.38 -8.61 17.05
N THR A 170 9.97 -8.33 15.80
CA THR A 170 8.64 -8.68 15.27
C THR A 170 8.54 -10.11 14.75
N GLY A 171 9.66 -10.81 14.61
CA GLY A 171 9.72 -12.12 13.96
C GLY A 171 9.42 -12.06 12.45
N GLY A 172 9.87 -11.03 11.74
CA GLY A 172 9.76 -10.93 10.28
C GLY A 172 8.69 -9.98 9.73
N VAL A 173 8.31 -8.93 10.46
CA VAL A 173 7.61 -7.76 9.88
C VAL A 173 8.66 -6.74 9.45
N TYR A 174 8.53 -6.22 8.22
CA TYR A 174 9.50 -5.30 7.61
C TYR A 174 8.92 -3.88 7.63
N PRO A 175 9.46 -2.95 8.45
CA PRO A 175 8.92 -1.59 8.50
C PRO A 175 9.14 -0.84 7.19
N MET A 176 8.21 0.06 6.84
CA MET A 176 8.42 1.01 5.76
C MET A 176 9.47 2.05 6.16
N LEU A 177 10.31 2.48 5.21
CA LEU A 177 11.22 3.61 5.41
C LEU A 177 10.52 4.89 4.93
N TYR A 178 10.11 5.74 5.86
CA TYR A 178 9.71 7.12 5.58
C TYR A 178 10.94 8.02 5.49
N THR A 179 11.04 8.81 4.42
CA THR A 179 12.06 9.87 4.33
C THR A 179 11.73 10.90 3.24
N ALA A 180 12.38 12.07 3.31
CA ALA A 180 12.31 13.18 2.36
C ALA A 180 12.80 12.78 0.93
N PRO A 181 12.77 13.66 -0.10
CA PRO A 181 13.08 13.27 -1.48
C PRO A 181 14.58 12.99 -1.76
N MET A 182 15.37 12.76 -0.70
CA MET A 182 16.65 12.04 -0.78
C MET A 182 16.49 10.58 -1.22
N ALA A 183 15.26 10.08 -1.39
CA ALA A 183 14.88 8.74 -1.85
C ALA A 183 15.83 8.11 -2.91
N GLY A 184 16.30 8.88 -3.90
CA GLY A 184 17.26 8.43 -4.92
C GLY A 184 18.65 8.04 -4.39
N THR A 185 18.96 8.34 -3.13
CA THR A 185 20.20 7.97 -2.42
C THR A 185 20.03 6.80 -1.46
N VAL A 186 18.79 6.34 -1.21
CA VAL A 186 18.52 5.15 -0.38
C VAL A 186 19.17 3.92 -1.04
N PRO A 187 20.07 3.21 -0.35
CA PRO A 187 20.78 2.05 -0.91
C PRO A 187 19.86 0.95 -1.41
N GLN A 188 20.26 0.28 -2.49
CA GLN A 188 19.47 -0.78 -3.13
C GLN A 188 19.15 -1.93 -2.15
N ASP A 189 20.05 -2.26 -1.24
CA ASP A 189 19.81 -3.32 -0.24
C ASP A 189 18.74 -2.97 0.80
N LEU A 190 18.35 -1.70 0.94
CA LEU A 190 17.15 -1.31 1.68
C LEU A 190 15.91 -1.36 0.77
N ARG A 191 16.04 -0.85 -0.46
CA ARG A 191 14.96 -0.84 -1.49
C ARG A 191 14.44 -2.23 -1.83
N ASP A 192 15.31 -3.23 -1.84
CA ASP A 192 14.98 -4.63 -2.13
C ASP A 192 14.27 -5.35 -0.95
N ARG A 193 14.19 -4.72 0.23
CA ARG A 193 13.70 -5.35 1.49
C ARG A 193 12.60 -4.59 2.22
N TYR A 194 12.50 -3.28 2.05
CA TYR A 194 11.59 -2.41 2.80
C TYR A 194 10.78 -1.52 1.85
N GLY A 195 9.48 -1.40 2.11
CA GLY A 195 8.63 -0.48 1.37
C GLY A 195 9.07 0.96 1.61
N LEU A 196 9.22 1.76 0.55
CA LEU A 196 9.50 3.19 0.71
C LEU A 196 8.20 3.96 0.90
N TRP A 197 8.22 4.90 1.85
CA TRP A 197 7.26 5.97 2.03
C TRP A 197 8.03 7.28 1.80
N ILE A 198 7.70 8.05 0.75
CA ILE A 198 8.49 9.24 0.42
C ILE A 198 7.68 10.50 0.67
N ALA A 199 8.24 11.47 1.39
CA ALA A 199 7.72 12.84 1.43
C ALA A 199 8.25 13.62 0.23
N GLN A 200 7.34 14.09 -0.64
CA GLN A 200 7.68 15.06 -1.69
C GLN A 200 6.43 15.81 -2.17
N TYR A 201 6.42 17.12 -1.92
CA TYR A 201 5.31 18.02 -2.22
C TYR A 201 5.60 18.84 -3.47
N ALA A 202 4.57 19.23 -4.24
CA ALA A 202 4.72 20.10 -5.41
C ALA A 202 5.00 21.57 -5.02
N ASN A 203 4.49 21.97 -3.85
CA ASN A 203 4.51 23.29 -3.24
C ASN A 203 4.15 23.13 -1.75
N MET A 204 4.10 24.24 -1.00
CA MET A 204 3.58 24.26 0.38
C MET A 204 2.12 24.76 0.44
N ASP A 205 1.43 24.82 -0.69
CA ASP A 205 0.06 25.34 -0.75
C ASP A 205 -0.92 24.32 -0.15
N SER A 206 -2.00 24.81 0.46
CA SER A 206 -2.98 23.94 1.11
C SER A 206 -3.84 23.21 0.08
N THR A 207 -4.15 21.94 0.34
CA THR A 207 -4.78 21.04 -0.63
C THR A 207 -5.64 19.96 0.05
N GLY A 208 -6.54 19.35 -0.71
CA GLY A 208 -7.26 18.13 -0.32
C GLY A 208 -6.64 16.90 -0.98
N TYR A 209 -7.36 15.77 -0.97
CA TYR A 209 -6.87 14.54 -1.57
C TYR A 209 -6.60 14.65 -3.09
N GLN A 210 -5.55 13.98 -3.56
CA GLN A 210 -5.10 13.96 -4.94
C GLN A 210 -4.95 12.52 -5.43
N SER A 211 -5.64 12.14 -6.51
CA SER A 211 -5.57 10.81 -7.13
C SER A 211 -4.31 10.60 -7.98
N ALA A 212 -3.61 11.66 -8.37
CA ALA A 212 -2.33 11.60 -9.08
C ALA A 212 -1.37 12.70 -8.57
N PRO A 213 -0.80 12.53 -7.36
CA PRO A 213 0.14 13.49 -6.78
C PRO A 213 1.39 13.70 -7.66
N TRP A 214 1.97 14.90 -7.59
CA TRP A 214 3.16 15.23 -8.37
C TRP A 214 4.33 14.25 -8.12
N MET A 215 4.93 13.72 -9.19
CA MET A 215 5.99 12.72 -9.15
C MET A 215 5.62 11.38 -8.45
N ILE A 216 4.34 11.02 -8.29
CA ILE A 216 3.94 9.74 -7.71
C ILE A 216 4.62 8.53 -8.39
N GLY A 217 5.22 7.64 -7.60
CA GLY A 217 5.93 6.45 -8.07
C GLY A 217 7.34 6.69 -8.63
N ALA A 218 7.83 7.93 -8.66
CA ALA A 218 9.11 8.28 -9.29
C ALA A 218 10.35 7.63 -8.66
N TYR A 219 10.24 7.11 -7.43
CA TYR A 219 11.32 6.40 -6.73
C TYR A 219 11.05 4.90 -6.56
N GLY A 220 9.97 4.39 -7.17
CA GLY A 220 9.47 3.03 -6.93
C GLY A 220 8.80 2.87 -5.56
N GLU A 221 8.35 3.97 -4.94
CA GLU A 221 7.80 3.96 -3.60
C GLU A 221 6.40 3.31 -3.52
N ALA A 222 6.08 2.79 -2.34
CA ALA A 222 4.79 2.18 -2.04
C ALA A 222 3.81 3.18 -1.39
N MET A 223 4.32 4.22 -0.73
CA MET A 223 3.50 5.31 -0.20
C MET A 223 4.14 6.67 -0.49
N ARG A 224 3.32 7.70 -0.71
CA ARG A 224 3.74 9.06 -0.98
C ARG A 224 3.00 10.02 -0.06
N GLN A 225 3.72 10.74 0.80
CA GLN A 225 3.22 11.94 1.45
C GLN A 225 3.41 13.12 0.49
N TYR A 226 2.33 13.79 0.09
CA TYR A 226 2.34 14.79 -0.99
C TYR A 226 1.94 16.21 -0.55
N SER A 227 1.51 16.39 0.70
CA SER A 227 1.39 17.70 1.33
C SER A 227 1.44 17.57 2.85
N GLY A 228 2.23 18.42 3.51
CA GLY A 228 2.15 18.67 4.96
C GLY A 228 1.29 19.90 5.32
N ASN A 229 0.36 20.28 4.44
CA ASN A 229 -0.55 21.42 4.60
C ASN A 229 -1.98 21.06 4.17
N GLY A 230 -2.36 19.80 4.35
CA GLY A 230 -3.65 19.27 3.93
C GLY A 230 -4.84 19.82 4.70
N VAL A 231 -6.02 19.63 4.12
CA VAL A 231 -7.32 19.83 4.77
C VAL A 231 -8.14 18.55 4.62
N VAL A 232 -8.54 17.95 5.74
CA VAL A 232 -9.48 16.80 5.77
C VAL A 232 -10.62 17.13 6.73
N ASN A 233 -11.86 17.08 6.25
CA ASN A 233 -13.05 17.59 6.94
C ASN A 233 -12.87 19.03 7.45
N THR A 234 -12.54 19.19 8.75
CA THR A 234 -12.29 20.46 9.45
C THR A 234 -10.88 20.56 10.01
N TRP A 235 -10.03 19.56 9.78
CA TRP A 235 -8.68 19.45 10.32
C TRP A 235 -7.64 19.93 9.32
N SER A 236 -6.77 20.84 9.76
CA SER A 236 -5.64 21.37 9.00
C SER A 236 -4.64 22.05 9.95
N PRO A 237 -3.31 21.97 9.71
CA PRO A 237 -2.67 21.14 8.69
C PRO A 237 -2.75 19.65 9.03
N ILE A 238 -2.94 18.82 8.00
CA ILE A 238 -2.89 17.36 8.06
C ILE A 238 -1.99 16.86 6.94
N ASP A 239 -1.20 15.83 7.23
CA ASP A 239 -0.23 15.26 6.32
C ASP A 239 -0.91 14.23 5.39
N LEU A 240 -0.95 14.51 4.08
CA LEU A 240 -1.75 13.77 3.09
C LEU A 240 -0.93 12.73 2.34
N ASN A 241 -1.47 11.52 2.26
CA ASN A 241 -0.78 10.36 1.74
C ASN A 241 -1.58 9.59 0.67
N LEU A 242 -0.86 9.01 -0.29
CA LEU A 242 -1.37 8.03 -1.25
C LEU A 242 -0.57 6.74 -1.10
N PHE A 243 -1.24 5.64 -0.76
CA PHE A 243 -0.66 4.29 -0.74
C PHE A 243 -0.98 3.59 -2.08
N ARG A 244 0.06 3.07 -2.73
CA ARG A 244 -0.01 2.54 -4.10
C ARG A 244 -0.41 1.07 -4.14
N GLY A 245 -1.62 0.80 -3.64
CA GLY A 245 -2.21 -0.52 -3.56
C GLY A 245 -3.49 -0.53 -2.73
N GLU A 246 -4.15 -1.69 -2.75
CA GLU A 246 -5.41 -1.94 -2.05
C GLU A 246 -5.20 -2.39 -0.60
N GLY A 247 -6.27 -2.43 0.19
CA GLY A 247 -6.22 -2.78 1.61
C GLY A 247 -5.62 -4.16 1.94
N TRP A 248 -5.59 -5.11 1.01
CA TRP A 248 -4.89 -6.40 1.20
C TRP A 248 -3.37 -6.29 0.99
N GLN A 249 -2.90 -5.33 0.18
CA GLN A 249 -1.48 -5.02 0.06
C GLN A 249 -0.99 -4.31 1.33
N TRP A 250 -1.84 -3.47 1.94
CA TRP A 250 -1.60 -2.92 3.28
C TRP A 250 -1.47 -4.03 4.33
N ASP A 251 -2.38 -5.01 4.32
CA ASP A 251 -2.34 -6.15 5.25
C ASP A 251 -1.06 -7.00 5.08
N LEU A 252 -0.50 -7.10 3.88
CA LEU A 252 0.79 -7.76 3.64
C LEU A 252 2.00 -6.96 4.14
N TYR A 253 1.93 -5.62 4.21
CA TYR A 253 2.95 -4.80 4.89
C TYR A 253 2.82 -4.89 6.42
N ALA A 254 1.60 -5.01 6.96
CA ALA A 254 1.36 -5.19 8.38
C ALA A 254 1.78 -6.61 8.85
N ASP A 255 1.35 -7.65 8.15
CA ASP A 255 1.73 -9.05 8.38
C ASP A 255 2.13 -9.79 7.09
N PRO A 256 3.43 -9.83 6.78
CA PRO A 256 3.96 -10.64 5.67
C PRO A 256 3.69 -12.15 5.79
N SER A 257 3.29 -12.65 6.97
CA SER A 257 2.96 -14.07 7.18
C SER A 257 1.50 -14.43 6.91
N SER A 258 0.62 -13.43 6.77
CA SER A 258 -0.81 -13.62 6.50
C SER A 258 -1.09 -14.36 5.18
N GLY A 259 -0.15 -14.29 4.21
CA GLY A 259 -0.14 -15.06 2.97
C GLY A 259 -1.28 -14.72 1.98
N ALA A 260 -2.11 -13.74 2.31
CA ALA A 260 -3.36 -13.45 1.63
C ALA A 260 -3.21 -12.30 0.61
N ALA A 261 -2.65 -12.63 -0.56
CA ALA A 261 -3.29 -12.07 -1.75
C ALA A 261 -4.72 -12.66 -1.81
N PRO A 262 -5.78 -11.85 -2.01
CA PRO A 262 -7.10 -12.39 -2.26
C PRO A 262 -7.02 -13.38 -3.42
N SER A 263 -7.67 -14.53 -3.28
CA SER A 263 -7.94 -15.38 -4.44
C SER A 263 -8.71 -14.51 -5.44
N ALA A 264 -8.07 -14.17 -6.57
CA ALA A 264 -8.67 -13.33 -7.62
C ALA A 264 -10.11 -13.81 -7.86
N PRO A 265 -11.10 -12.91 -7.77
CA PRO A 265 -12.49 -13.27 -7.46
C PRO A 265 -12.93 -14.40 -8.37
N ALA A 266 -13.24 -15.54 -7.76
CA ALA A 266 -13.30 -16.81 -8.46
C ALA A 266 -14.20 -16.67 -9.69
N THR A 267 -13.70 -17.13 -10.85
CA THR A 267 -14.41 -17.14 -12.14
C THR A 267 -15.51 -18.19 -12.14
N THR A 268 -16.44 -18.03 -11.20
CA THR A 268 -17.83 -18.44 -11.27
C THR A 268 -18.27 -18.23 -12.72
N PRO A 269 -18.61 -19.29 -13.47
CA PRO A 269 -18.81 -19.18 -14.91
C PRO A 269 -19.82 -18.07 -15.19
N SER A 270 -19.34 -16.98 -15.80
CA SER A 270 -20.15 -15.79 -15.99
C SER A 270 -21.40 -16.18 -16.76
N ALA A 271 -22.57 -15.98 -16.14
CA ALA A 271 -23.83 -16.09 -16.86
C ALA A 271 -23.68 -15.23 -18.14
N PRO A 272 -23.93 -15.82 -19.33
CA PRO A 272 -23.30 -15.39 -20.57
C PRO A 272 -23.52 -13.90 -20.76
N ALA A 273 -22.40 -13.15 -20.79
CA ALA A 273 -22.37 -11.73 -20.47
C ALA A 273 -23.52 -10.98 -21.13
N SER A 274 -24.55 -10.65 -20.33
CA SER A 274 -25.56 -9.70 -20.73
C SER A 274 -24.84 -8.37 -20.84
N THR A 275 -24.46 -8.01 -22.07
CA THR A 275 -23.83 -6.73 -22.41
C THR A 275 -24.52 -5.65 -21.60
N PRO A 276 -23.81 -4.92 -20.72
CA PRO A 276 -24.40 -3.77 -20.07
C PRO A 276 -24.97 -2.88 -21.18
N ALA A 277 -26.29 -2.77 -21.22
CA ALA A 277 -26.92 -1.88 -22.18
C ALA A 277 -26.32 -0.50 -21.95
N SER A 278 -25.99 0.22 -23.02
CA SER A 278 -25.54 1.61 -22.90
C SER A 278 -26.70 2.41 -22.29
N GLN A 279 -26.67 2.57 -20.97
CA GLN A 279 -27.72 3.22 -20.21
C GLN A 279 -27.45 4.71 -20.28
N SER A 280 -28.00 5.33 -21.31
CA SER A 280 -28.13 6.79 -21.46
C SER A 280 -29.16 7.38 -20.47
N GLY A 281 -29.08 6.94 -19.21
CA GLY A 281 -29.96 7.31 -18.10
C GLY A 281 -29.16 7.34 -16.80
N GLY A 282 -29.45 8.30 -15.94
CA GLY A 282 -28.60 8.63 -14.80
C GLY A 282 -28.50 7.54 -13.73
N ILE A 283 -27.35 7.47 -13.07
CA ILE A 283 -27.12 6.56 -11.94
C ILE A 283 -27.76 7.18 -10.70
N SER A 284 -28.31 6.34 -9.82
CA SER A 284 -28.72 6.71 -8.47
C SER A 284 -28.20 5.64 -7.52
N HIS A 285 -27.38 6.03 -6.55
CA HIS A 285 -26.70 5.11 -5.64
C HIS A 285 -26.83 5.61 -4.20
N THR A 286 -27.05 4.72 -3.23
CA THR A 286 -27.11 5.06 -1.80
C THR A 286 -25.77 4.75 -1.16
N MET A 287 -25.02 5.78 -0.77
CA MET A 287 -23.66 5.65 -0.22
C MET A 287 -23.60 4.64 0.94
N GLN A 288 -22.79 3.60 0.80
CA GLN A 288 -22.42 2.71 1.89
C GLN A 288 -21.21 3.24 2.66
N TRP A 289 -20.88 2.55 3.76
CA TRP A 289 -19.73 2.88 4.58
C TRP A 289 -18.42 2.58 3.83
N GLY A 290 -17.53 3.57 3.71
CA GLY A 290 -16.24 3.47 3.03
C GLY A 290 -16.28 3.68 1.50
N GLU A 291 -17.45 3.90 0.91
CA GLU A 291 -17.55 4.25 -0.52
C GLU A 291 -17.30 5.74 -0.77
N THR A 292 -16.82 6.07 -1.98
CA THR A 292 -16.58 7.45 -2.43
C THR A 292 -17.15 7.68 -3.82
N ILE A 293 -17.52 8.93 -4.16
CA ILE A 293 -17.96 9.26 -5.53
C ILE A 293 -16.91 8.87 -6.58
N TRP A 294 -15.62 8.93 -6.23
CA TRP A 294 -14.53 8.46 -7.09
C TRP A 294 -14.59 6.95 -7.33
N GLY A 295 -14.79 6.15 -6.27
CA GLY A 295 -14.97 4.71 -6.38
C GLY A 295 -16.19 4.33 -7.22
N LEU A 296 -17.32 5.05 -7.05
CA LEU A 296 -18.52 4.86 -7.88
C LEU A 296 -18.29 5.28 -9.35
N ALA A 297 -17.54 6.35 -9.61
CA ALA A 297 -17.18 6.77 -10.97
C ALA A 297 -16.32 5.72 -11.69
N VAL A 298 -15.39 5.06 -10.99
CA VAL A 298 -14.63 3.90 -11.50
C VAL A 298 -15.55 2.68 -11.70
N GLN A 299 -16.41 2.37 -10.73
CA GLN A 299 -17.29 1.19 -10.74
C GLN A 299 -18.31 1.21 -11.89
N TYR A 300 -18.83 2.39 -12.25
CA TYR A 300 -19.88 2.55 -13.26
C TYR A 300 -19.40 3.20 -14.58
N ASP A 301 -18.09 3.44 -14.74
CA ASP A 301 -17.49 4.20 -15.87
C ASP A 301 -18.15 5.59 -16.08
N ALA A 302 -18.43 6.26 -14.97
CA ALA A 302 -19.30 7.43 -14.91
C ALA A 302 -18.49 8.73 -14.81
N TRP A 303 -17.91 9.14 -15.93
CA TRP A 303 -17.03 10.30 -16.08
C TRP A 303 -17.64 11.39 -16.98
N PRO A 304 -17.52 12.68 -16.62
CA PRO A 304 -16.64 13.24 -15.59
C PRO A 304 -17.27 13.29 -14.19
N LEU A 305 -16.41 13.35 -13.17
CA LEU A 305 -16.83 13.56 -11.77
C LEU A 305 -17.77 14.77 -11.58
N SER A 306 -17.58 15.85 -12.35
CA SER A 306 -18.43 17.05 -12.31
C SER A 306 -19.89 16.84 -12.76
N ALA A 307 -20.26 15.65 -13.25
CA ALA A 307 -21.64 15.27 -13.54
C ALA A 307 -22.28 14.40 -12.45
N TRP A 308 -21.59 14.18 -11.32
CA TRP A 308 -22.16 13.64 -10.08
C TRP A 308 -22.76 14.75 -9.20
N HIS A 309 -23.83 14.43 -8.49
CA HIS A 309 -24.47 15.28 -7.50
C HIS A 309 -24.62 14.55 -6.16
N THR A 310 -24.18 15.21 -5.09
CA THR A 310 -24.39 14.83 -3.69
C THR A 310 -25.50 15.68 -3.05
N PRO A 311 -26.15 15.22 -1.97
CA PRO A 311 -27.14 16.03 -1.25
C PRO A 311 -26.59 17.33 -0.65
N SER A 312 -25.27 17.43 -0.43
CA SER A 312 -24.60 18.63 0.07
C SER A 312 -24.30 19.68 -1.02
N GLY A 313 -24.29 19.28 -2.29
CA GLY A 313 -23.79 20.08 -3.41
C GLY A 313 -22.26 20.08 -3.59
N ASP A 314 -21.51 19.43 -2.70
CA ASP A 314 -20.06 19.22 -2.80
C ASP A 314 -19.75 17.73 -2.96
N ILE A 315 -19.04 17.39 -4.04
CA ILE A 315 -18.70 16.02 -4.42
C ILE A 315 -17.83 15.29 -3.39
N ASN A 316 -17.12 16.01 -2.52
CA ASN A 316 -16.27 15.45 -1.48
C ASN A 316 -17.00 15.23 -0.16
N ARG A 317 -18.22 15.77 -0.03
CA ARG A 317 -18.99 15.83 1.21
C ARG A 317 -20.32 15.10 1.07
N TYR A 318 -20.36 13.89 1.59
CA TYR A 318 -21.51 12.99 1.56
C TYR A 318 -21.45 12.07 2.79
N TRP A 319 -22.58 11.50 3.19
CA TRP A 319 -22.71 10.64 4.37
C TRP A 319 -23.27 9.27 4.01
N VAL A 320 -23.06 8.27 4.86
CA VAL A 320 -23.63 6.93 4.68
C VAL A 320 -25.16 7.04 4.71
N GLY A 321 -25.82 6.53 3.67
CA GLY A 321 -27.26 6.68 3.45
C GLY A 321 -27.65 7.86 2.53
N ASP A 322 -26.73 8.75 2.16
CA ASP A 322 -26.98 9.76 1.12
C ASP A 322 -27.30 9.07 -0.21
N VAL A 323 -28.30 9.59 -0.93
CA VAL A 323 -28.54 9.22 -2.33
C VAL A 323 -27.76 10.19 -3.22
N VAL A 324 -26.75 9.66 -3.89
CA VAL A 324 -25.91 10.38 -4.85
C VAL A 324 -26.31 9.98 -6.26
N THR A 325 -26.22 10.91 -7.21
CA THR A 325 -26.71 10.68 -8.59
C THR A 325 -25.69 11.13 -9.63
N TYR A 326 -25.73 10.53 -10.83
CA TYR A 326 -24.90 10.90 -11.97
C TYR A 326 -25.76 11.21 -13.19
N ASN A 327 -25.56 12.38 -13.80
CA ASN A 327 -26.35 12.86 -14.95
C ASN A 327 -25.49 13.13 -16.20
N GLY A 328 -24.30 12.54 -16.31
CA GLY A 328 -23.41 12.70 -17.47
C GLY A 328 -23.82 11.82 -18.66
N GLY A 329 -24.83 12.26 -19.41
CA GLY A 329 -25.21 11.66 -20.69
C GLY A 329 -24.72 12.49 -21.88
N GLY A 330 -23.78 11.94 -22.66
CA GLY A 330 -23.23 12.55 -23.88
C GLY A 330 -22.45 11.55 -24.72
#